data_AF-A0A7V8XFW6-F1
#
_entry.id   AF-A0A7V8XFW6-F1
#
_cell.length_a   1.000
_cell.length_b   1.000
_cell.length_c   1.000
_cell.angle_alpha   90.00
_cell.angle_beta   90.00
_cell.angle_gamma   90.00
#
_symmetry.space_group_name_H-M   'P 1'
#
loop_
_entity.id
_entity.type
_entity.pdbx_description
1 polymer ?
#
loop_
_entity_poly.entity_id
_entity_poly.type
_entity_poly.pdbx_seq_one_letter_code
_entity_poly.pdbx_strand_id
1 'polypeptide(L)'
;MHVVFVLDRSGSMSHLTDAVISGVDEFVSELRRDPGATRFSLTAFDTRVEHVHVAVPLADVLSLAETGYEPGGMTALYDAVAHTVFATDERLRASPALLI
;
A
#
# COMPACT_ATOMS: atom_id res chain seq x y z
N MET A 1 15.06 -3.34 0.00
CA MET A 1 13.85 -4.10 -0.42
C MET A 1 12.71 -3.10 -0.66
N HIS A 2 11.77 -3.38 -1.57
CA HIS A 2 10.60 -2.54 -1.80
C HIS A 2 9.35 -3.41 -1.74
N VAL A 3 8.45 -3.09 -0.81
CA VAL A 3 7.16 -3.77 -0.65
C VAL A 3 6.06 -2.84 -1.13
N VAL A 4 5.18 -3.37 -1.97
CA VAL A 4 4.11 -2.60 -2.60
C VAL A 4 2.78 -3.29 -2.33
N PHE A 5 1.86 -2.59 -1.67
CA PHE A 5 0.53 -3.07 -1.35
C PHE A 5 -0.49 -2.49 -2.32
N VAL A 6 -1.42 -3.36 -2.76
CA VAL A 6 -2.65 -2.97 -3.42
C VAL A 6 -3.78 -3.41 -2.49
N LEU A 7 -4.50 -2.44 -1.92
CA LEU A 7 -5.44 -2.67 -0.84
C LEU A 7 -6.86 -2.33 -1.27
N ASP A 8 -7.75 -3.31 -1.16
CA ASP A 8 -9.17 -3.14 -1.40
C ASP A 8 -9.82 -2.38 -0.25
N ARG A 9 -10.47 -1.25 -0.56
CA ARG A 9 -11.37 -0.49 0.32
C ARG A 9 -12.75 -0.33 -0.32
N SER A 10 -13.17 -1.27 -1.15
CA SER A 10 -14.53 -1.29 -1.73
C SER A 10 -15.59 -1.53 -0.66
N GLY A 11 -16.85 -1.17 -0.93
CA GLY A 11 -17.94 -1.28 0.05
C GLY A 11 -18.16 -2.69 0.60
N SER A 12 -17.81 -3.74 -0.17
CA SER A 12 -17.84 -5.13 0.30
C SER A 12 -16.90 -5.41 1.47
N MET A 13 -15.85 -4.59 1.65
CA MET A 13 -14.87 -4.73 2.73
C MET A 13 -15.34 -4.16 4.08
N SER A 14 -16.50 -3.50 4.13
CA SER A 14 -17.03 -2.84 5.35
C SER A 14 -17.05 -3.73 6.60
N HIS A 15 -17.48 -4.99 6.46
CA HIS A 15 -17.52 -5.97 7.56
C HIS A 15 -16.13 -6.50 8.00
N LEU A 16 -15.06 -6.15 7.28
CA LEU A 16 -13.68 -6.56 7.54
C LEU A 16 -12.78 -5.40 7.98
N THR A 17 -13.32 -4.20 8.18
CA THR A 17 -12.55 -2.97 8.43
C THR A 17 -11.48 -3.15 9.50
N ASP A 18 -11.87 -3.59 10.70
CA ASP A 18 -10.94 -3.76 11.83
C ASP A 18 -9.89 -4.84 11.55
N ALA A 19 -10.29 -5.93 10.89
CA ALA A 19 -9.39 -7.03 10.54
C ALA A 19 -8.35 -6.61 9.50
N VAL A 20 -8.74 -5.79 8.51
CA VAL A 20 -7.83 -5.24 7.50
C VAL A 20 -6.85 -4.27 8.14
N ILE A 21 -7.32 -3.36 9.01
CA ILE A 21 -6.45 -2.43 9.74
C ILE A 21 -5.44 -3.19 10.58
N SER A 22 -5.88 -4.13 11.43
CA SER A 22 -4.97 -4.91 12.28
C SER A 22 -3.96 -5.69 11.44
N GLY A 23 -4.42 -6.36 10.38
CA GLY A 23 -3.55 -7.19 9.54
C GLY A 23 -2.48 -6.40 8.79
N VAL A 24 -2.82 -5.21 8.26
CA VAL A 24 -1.86 -4.34 7.58
C VAL A 24 -0.84 -3.78 8.58
N ASP A 25 -1.29 -3.31 9.73
CA ASP A 25 -0.41 -2.73 10.75
C ASP A 25 0.53 -3.79 11.37
N GLU A 26 0.04 -5.00 11.60
CA GLU A 26 0.85 -6.14 12.04
C GLU A 26 1.94 -6.49 11.02
N PHE A 27 1.57 -6.57 9.73
CA PHE A 27 2.53 -6.85 8.67
C PHE A 27 3.62 -5.76 8.56
N VAL A 28 3.25 -4.48 8.63
CA VAL A 28 4.21 -3.37 8.63
C VAL A 28 5.12 -3.44 9.86
N SER A 29 4.58 -3.81 11.03
CA SER A 29 5.34 -4.03 12.26
C SER A 29 6.35 -5.17 12.12
N GLU A 30 5.99 -6.26 11.45
CA GLU A 30 6.92 -7.35 11.13
C GLU A 30 8.06 -6.89 10.21
N LEU A 31 7.75 -6.14 9.16
CA LEU A 31 8.77 -5.59 8.27
C LEU A 31 9.77 -4.68 9.00
N ARG A 32 9.32 -3.94 10.03
CA ARG A 32 10.18 -3.07 10.85
C ARG A 32 11.20 -3.84 11.69
N ARG A 33 11.01 -5.15 11.91
CA ARG A 33 11.94 -5.99 12.67
C ARG A 33 13.16 -6.43 11.85
N ASP A 34 13.09 -6.32 10.51
CA ASP A 34 14.23 -6.58 9.64
C ASP A 34 15.13 -5.33 9.55
N PRO A 35 16.45 -5.43 9.80
CA PRO A 35 17.38 -4.31 9.71
C PRO A 35 17.57 -3.73 8.29
N GLY A 36 16.95 -4.31 7.26
CA GLY A 36 17.02 -3.83 5.89
C GLY A 36 16.40 -2.45 5.65
N ALA A 37 16.97 -1.71 4.68
CA ALA A 37 16.36 -0.50 4.14
C ALA A 37 15.13 -0.85 3.28
N THR A 38 14.02 -1.18 3.94
CA THR A 38 12.75 -1.46 3.28
C THR A 38 11.99 -0.16 3.02
N ARG A 39 11.56 -0.01 1.77
CA ARG A 39 10.61 1.02 1.34
C ARG A 39 9.22 0.40 1.23
N PHE A 40 8.21 1.16 1.58
CA PHE A 40 6.82 0.72 1.52
C PHE A 40 5.99 1.66 0.63
N SER A 41 5.17 1.07 -0.23
CA SER A 41 4.15 1.79 -1.01
C SER A 41 2.79 1.15 -0.77
N LEU A 42 1.74 1.98 -0.71
CA LEU A 42 0.37 1.54 -0.53
C LEU A 42 -0.50 2.25 -1.57
N THR A 43 -1.13 1.46 -2.43
CA THR A 43 -2.23 1.89 -3.27
C THR A 43 -3.53 1.35 -2.67
N ALA A 44 -4.46 2.21 -2.31
CA ALA A 44 -5.80 1.82 -1.89
C ALA A 44 -6.79 2.02 -3.05
N PHE A 45 -7.81 1.19 -3.15
CA PHE A 45 -8.81 1.33 -4.20
C PHE A 45 -10.25 1.04 -3.75
N ASP A 46 -11.15 1.83 -4.27
CA ASP A 46 -12.59 1.61 -4.31
C ASP A 46 -13.08 1.82 -5.75
N THR A 47 -14.06 2.72 -5.98
CA THR A 47 -14.35 3.28 -7.31
C THR A 47 -13.15 4.06 -7.87
N ARG A 48 -12.26 4.57 -7.01
CA ARG A 48 -11.08 5.33 -7.39
C ARG A 48 -9.82 4.63 -6.91
N VAL A 49 -8.71 4.90 -7.58
CA VAL A 49 -7.38 4.48 -7.17
C VAL A 49 -6.68 5.63 -6.47
N GLU A 50 -6.04 5.35 -5.34
CA GLU A 50 -5.31 6.33 -4.54
C GLU A 50 -3.95 5.78 -4.11
N HIS A 51 -2.87 6.53 -4.37
CA HIS A 51 -1.54 6.22 -3.88
C HIS A 51 -1.33 6.87 -2.51
N VAL A 52 -1.63 6.14 -1.44
CA VAL A 52 -1.56 6.60 -0.04
C VAL A 52 -0.11 6.79 0.40
N HIS A 53 0.76 5.85 0.05
CA HIS A 53 2.20 5.92 0.30
C HIS A 53 2.97 5.58 -0.97
N VAL A 54 4.05 6.32 -1.24
CA VAL A 54 4.93 6.07 -2.38
C VAL A 54 6.37 5.96 -1.89
N ALA A 55 6.85 4.73 -1.77
CA ALA A 55 8.21 4.34 -1.41
C ALA A 55 8.77 5.07 -0.17
N VAL A 56 7.96 5.17 0.86
CA VAL A 56 8.36 5.79 2.13
C VAL A 56 9.22 4.83 2.96
N PRO A 57 10.13 5.33 3.81
CA PRO A 57 10.75 4.50 4.85
C PRO A 57 9.69 3.91 5.77
N LEU A 58 9.90 2.68 6.28
CA LEU A 58 8.96 2.06 7.24
C LEU A 58 8.73 2.88 8.52
N ALA A 59 9.67 3.76 8.88
CA ALA A 59 9.54 4.69 10.01
C ALA A 59 8.46 5.76 9.79
N ASP A 60 8.16 6.08 8.53
CA ASP A 60 7.22 7.13 8.13
C ASP A 60 5.86 6.55 7.68
N VAL A 61 5.69 5.22 7.75
CA VAL A 61 4.41 4.56 7.45
C VAL A 61 3.45 4.76 8.62
N LEU A 62 2.32 5.41 8.34
CA LEU A 62 1.24 5.61 9.29
C LEU A 62 0.48 4.29 9.53
N SER A 63 -0.23 4.18 10.66
CA SER A 63 -1.22 3.12 10.81
C SER A 63 -2.28 3.25 9.71
N LEU A 64 -2.84 2.13 9.22
CA LEU A 64 -3.86 2.18 8.20
C LEU A 64 -5.08 3.04 8.63
N ALA A 65 -5.43 3.03 9.92
CA ALA A 65 -6.50 3.86 10.46
C ALA A 65 -6.20 5.37 10.30
N GLU A 66 -4.95 5.79 10.53
CA GLU A 66 -4.52 7.18 10.43
C GLU A 66 -4.48 7.70 8.98
N THR A 67 -4.45 6.79 8.00
CA THR A 67 -4.57 7.15 6.57
C THR A 67 -6.00 7.50 6.16
N GLY A 68 -6.99 7.28 7.04
CA GLY A 68 -8.41 7.45 6.71
C GLY A 68 -8.99 6.28 5.91
N TYR A 69 -8.51 5.05 6.15
CA TYR A 69 -9.07 3.85 5.52
C TYR A 69 -10.55 3.69 5.86
N GLU A 70 -11.40 3.87 4.87
CA GLU A 70 -12.86 3.75 4.97
C GLU A 70 -13.39 2.99 3.76
N PRO A 71 -14.02 1.81 3.95
CA PRO A 71 -14.62 1.07 2.85
C PRO A 71 -15.82 1.79 2.22
N GLY A 72 -15.86 1.86 0.89
CA GLY A 72 -16.95 2.50 0.15
C GLY A 72 -16.91 2.20 -1.34
N GLY A 73 -17.86 2.71 -2.11
CA GLY A 73 -17.80 2.61 -3.58
C GLY A 73 -17.78 1.19 -4.17
N MET A 74 -17.28 1.09 -5.40
CA MET A 74 -17.14 -0.13 -6.20
C MET A 74 -15.71 -0.69 -6.13
N THR A 75 -15.37 -1.64 -7.02
CA THR A 75 -14.09 -2.39 -6.99
C THR A 75 -13.29 -2.15 -8.28
N ALA A 76 -12.47 -1.10 -8.31
CA ALA A 76 -11.57 -0.78 -9.44
C ALA A 76 -10.23 -1.55 -9.37
N LEU A 77 -10.28 -2.86 -9.11
CA LEU A 77 -9.09 -3.69 -8.85
C LEU A 77 -8.09 -3.67 -10.01
N TYR A 78 -8.56 -3.83 -11.25
CA TYR A 78 -7.66 -3.89 -12.41
C TYR A 78 -6.96 -2.54 -12.65
N ASP A 79 -7.66 -1.44 -12.44
CA ASP A 79 -7.07 -0.11 -12.51
C ASP A 79 -6.01 0.05 -11.41
N ALA A 80 -6.34 -0.34 -10.17
CA ALA A 80 -5.42 -0.25 -9.05
C ALA A 80 -4.12 -1.02 -9.28
N VAL A 81 -4.22 -2.23 -9.83
CA VAL A 81 -3.06 -3.05 -10.19
C VAL A 81 -2.23 -2.36 -11.28
N ALA A 82 -2.86 -1.89 -12.36
CA ALA A 82 -2.15 -1.24 -13.47
C ALA A 82 -1.43 0.03 -13.00
N HIS A 83 -2.13 0.92 -12.28
CA HIS A 83 -1.56 2.14 -11.70
C HIS A 83 -0.38 1.84 -10.78
N THR A 84 -0.51 0.81 -9.95
CA THR A 84 0.57 0.41 -9.02
C THR A 84 1.80 -0.12 -9.74
N VAL A 85 1.62 -0.93 -10.79
CA VAL A 85 2.73 -1.42 -11.63
C VAL A 85 3.44 -0.24 -12.30
N PHE A 86 2.71 0.70 -12.90
CA PHE A 86 3.31 1.86 -13.55
C PHE A 86 4.05 2.77 -12.57
N ALA A 87 3.45 3.11 -11.44
CA ALA A 87 4.11 3.91 -10.41
C ALA A 87 5.39 3.23 -9.87
N THR A 88 5.37 1.89 -9.77
CA THR A 88 6.54 1.12 -9.35
C THR A 88 7.64 1.14 -10.40
N ASP A 89 7.31 0.99 -11.69
CA ASP A 89 8.26 1.07 -12.80
C ASP A 89 8.90 2.46 -12.90
N GLU A 90 8.11 3.53 -12.85
CA GLU A 90 8.61 4.91 -12.85
C GLU A 90 9.62 5.15 -11.74
N ARG A 91 9.31 4.68 -10.52
CA ARG A 91 10.21 4.79 -9.38
C ARG A 91 11.50 3.98 -9.57
N LEU A 92 11.40 2.74 -10.10
CA LEU A 92 12.57 1.91 -10.36
C LEU A 92 13.51 2.57 -11.37
N ARG A 93 12.96 3.20 -12.41
CA ARG A 93 13.73 3.98 -13.39
C ARG A 93 14.39 5.20 -12.76
N ALA A 94 13.69 5.88 -11.86
CA ALA A 94 14.22 7.05 -11.15
C ALA A 94 15.25 6.70 -10.04
N SER A 95 15.34 5.43 -9.64
CA SER A 95 16.27 4.93 -8.63
C SER A 95 17.01 3.68 -9.12
N PRO A 96 18.04 3.83 -9.99
CA PRO A 96 18.70 2.73 -10.70
C PRO A 96 19.46 1.73 -9.81
N ALA A 97 19.57 1.95 -8.50
CA ALA A 97 20.26 1.06 -7.56
C ALA A 97 19.58 -0.31 -7.32
N LEU A 98 18.46 -0.61 -8.00
CA LEU A 98 17.69 -1.84 -7.86
C LEU A 98 17.71 -2.76 -9.10
N LEU A 99 18.46 -2.42 -10.16
CA LEU A 99 18.72 -3.32 -11.28
C LEU A 99 20.01 -4.09 -10.99
N ILE A 100 19.87 -5.25 -10.33
CA ILE A 100 20.88 -6.31 -10.30
C ILE A 100 20.20 -7.62 -10.66
#